data_AF-A0A538N5X3-F1
#
_entry.id   AF-A0A538N5X3-F1
#
_cell.length_a   1.000
_cell.length_b   1.000
_cell.length_c   1.000
_cell.angle_alpha   90.00
_cell.angle_beta   90.00
_cell.angle_gamma   90.00
#
_symmetry.space_group_name_H-M   'P 1'
#
loop_
_entity.id
_entity.type
_entity.pdbx_description
1 polymer ?
#
loop_
_entity_poly.entity_id
_entity_poly.type
_entity_poly.pdbx_seq_one_letter_code
_entity_poly.pdbx_strand_id
1 'polypeptide(L)'
;MRLTKFSHACVRAEGDGVLVIDPGTYSERAALDGVDAVLITHEHADHMDVDALTDALAKRPAVRIFAPADVVPKLGDLGSATTAVAAGDEFTAAGFAVRACGGQHALIHPDIPRIANLGYLLDGRVYHPGDSFDTPGDAEIDTLFVPVVAPWLKASEAIDFIRAVRPRNAYALHDALLNDAYANLLNGLLTGMAGTGYRRLGAGESLSV
;
A
#
# COMPACT_ATOMS: atom_id res chain seq x y z
N MET A 1 8.25 -14.91 -2.69
CA MET A 1 7.01 -14.20 -3.07
C MET A 1 7.26 -13.41 -4.36
N ARG A 2 6.27 -13.26 -5.24
CA ARG A 2 6.35 -12.34 -6.38
C ARG A 2 5.51 -11.10 -6.09
N LEU A 3 6.13 -9.93 -6.17
CA LEU A 3 5.45 -8.64 -6.03
C LEU A 3 5.29 -8.01 -7.41
N THR A 4 4.10 -7.51 -7.73
CA THR A 4 3.83 -6.73 -8.93
C THR A 4 3.31 -5.36 -8.53
N LYS A 5 3.96 -4.30 -9.00
CA LYS A 5 3.50 -2.93 -8.77
C LYS A 5 2.53 -2.54 -9.88
N PHE A 6 1.31 -2.16 -9.51
CA PHE A 6 0.37 -1.51 -10.42
C PHE A 6 0.47 0.00 -10.26
N SER A 7 -0.29 0.77 -11.02
CA SER A 7 -0.24 2.23 -10.91
C SER A 7 -0.52 2.72 -9.48
N HIS A 8 0.10 3.84 -9.12
CA HIS A 8 -0.18 4.58 -7.88
C HIS A 8 0.13 3.85 -6.56
N ALA A 9 -0.87 3.34 -5.83
CA ALA A 9 -0.72 2.66 -4.54
C ALA A 9 -0.89 1.14 -4.65
N CYS A 10 -1.36 0.61 -5.78
CA CYS A 10 -1.70 -0.81 -5.85
C CYS A 10 -0.45 -1.70 -5.94
N VAL A 11 -0.39 -2.69 -5.06
CA VAL A 11 0.64 -3.74 -5.04
C VAL A 11 -0.04 -5.10 -4.95
N ARG A 12 0.34 -6.01 -5.84
CA ARG A 12 -0.11 -7.40 -5.84
C ARG A 12 1.01 -8.31 -5.36
N ALA A 13 0.71 -9.19 -4.43
CA ALA A 13 1.60 -10.21 -3.90
C ALA A 13 1.09 -11.61 -4.27
N GLU A 14 2.00 -12.44 -4.77
CA GLU A 14 1.72 -13.81 -5.19
C GLU A 14 2.67 -14.80 -4.52
N GLY A 15 2.07 -15.85 -3.99
CA GLY A 15 2.72 -16.99 -3.32
C GLY A 15 1.80 -18.20 -3.45
N ASP A 16 1.32 -18.73 -2.32
CA ASP A 16 0.30 -19.79 -2.32
C ASP A 16 -1.10 -19.28 -2.71
N GLY A 17 -1.33 -17.96 -2.58
CA GLY A 17 -2.53 -17.27 -3.04
C GLY A 17 -2.19 -15.89 -3.62
N VAL A 18 -3.24 -15.15 -3.98
CA VAL A 18 -3.14 -13.79 -4.54
C VAL A 18 -3.70 -12.76 -3.56
N LEU A 19 -2.83 -11.88 -3.06
CA LEU A 19 -3.16 -10.76 -2.18
C LEU A 19 -2.97 -9.45 -2.92
N VAL A 20 -3.93 -8.52 -2.81
CA VAL A 20 -3.82 -7.18 -3.41
C VAL A 20 -3.98 -6.12 -2.34
N ILE A 21 -3.08 -5.15 -2.32
CA ILE A 21 -3.13 -3.99 -1.44
C ILE A 21 -3.52 -2.76 -2.27
N ASP A 22 -4.49 -2.00 -1.80
CA ASP A 22 -4.94 -0.72 -2.35
C ASP A 22 -5.25 -0.70 -3.86
N PRO A 23 -6.18 -1.56 -4.35
CA PRO A 23 -6.67 -1.52 -5.72
C PRO A 23 -7.61 -0.31 -5.94
N GLY A 24 -7.05 0.90 -5.87
CA GLY A 24 -7.79 2.14 -6.03
C GLY A 24 -8.01 2.56 -7.47
N THR A 25 -8.74 3.66 -7.65
CA THR A 25 -9.24 4.15 -8.95
C THR A 25 -8.17 4.54 -9.96
N TYR A 26 -6.92 4.75 -9.53
CA TYR A 26 -5.77 4.99 -10.43
C TYR A 26 -5.09 3.70 -10.89
N SER A 27 -5.50 2.55 -10.37
CA SER A 27 -4.87 1.26 -10.61
C SER A 27 -5.56 0.50 -11.73
N GLU A 28 -4.82 -0.35 -12.42
CA GLU A 28 -5.37 -1.24 -13.42
C GLU A 28 -6.21 -2.32 -12.74
N ARG A 29 -7.47 -2.50 -13.20
CA ARG A 29 -8.38 -3.54 -12.66
C ARG A 29 -7.83 -4.96 -12.75
N ALA A 30 -6.90 -5.20 -13.68
CA ALA A 30 -6.18 -6.48 -13.82
C ALA A 30 -5.39 -6.87 -12.55
N ALA A 31 -5.12 -5.93 -11.64
CA ALA A 31 -4.56 -6.25 -10.32
C ALA A 31 -5.43 -7.23 -9.53
N LEU A 32 -6.75 -7.19 -9.72
CA LEU A 32 -7.71 -8.04 -9.01
C LEU A 32 -7.95 -9.40 -9.69
N ASP A 33 -7.30 -9.68 -10.82
CA ASP A 33 -7.48 -10.95 -11.52
C ASP A 33 -7.01 -12.12 -10.65
N GLY A 34 -7.95 -13.03 -10.35
CA GLY A 34 -7.70 -14.22 -9.52
C GLY A 34 -7.43 -13.91 -8.04
N VAL A 35 -7.78 -12.71 -7.55
CA VAL A 35 -7.56 -12.32 -6.16
C VAL A 35 -8.23 -13.28 -5.17
N ASP A 36 -7.56 -13.53 -4.04
CA ASP A 36 -8.06 -14.34 -2.93
C ASP A 36 -8.33 -13.50 -1.68
N ALA A 37 -7.59 -12.41 -1.49
CA ALA A 37 -7.85 -11.42 -0.45
C ALA A 37 -7.39 -10.02 -0.87
N VAL A 38 -8.03 -9.00 -0.29
CA VAL A 38 -7.69 -7.58 -0.50
C VAL A 38 -7.40 -6.92 0.83
N LEU A 39 -6.34 -6.11 0.89
CA LEU A 39 -6.06 -5.19 1.99
C LEU A 39 -6.31 -3.76 1.53
N ILE A 40 -7.04 -2.98 2.31
CA ILE A 40 -7.26 -1.55 2.09
C ILE A 40 -6.63 -0.78 3.23
N THR A 41 -5.75 0.17 2.93
CA THR A 41 -5.04 0.96 3.94
C THR A 41 -5.95 2.02 4.55
N HIS A 42 -6.76 2.70 3.73
CA HIS A 42 -7.70 3.74 4.15
C HIS A 42 -8.79 4.04 3.11
N GLU A 43 -9.64 5.02 3.41
CA GLU A 43 -10.89 5.30 2.71
C GLU A 43 -10.81 6.14 1.42
N HIS A 44 -9.64 6.62 1.00
CA HIS A 44 -9.55 7.44 -0.21
C HIS A 44 -9.71 6.61 -1.49
N ALA A 45 -10.27 7.22 -2.53
CA ALA A 45 -10.68 6.54 -3.75
C ALA A 45 -9.50 6.03 -4.60
N ASP A 46 -8.34 6.65 -4.50
CA ASP A 46 -7.07 6.23 -5.12
C ASP A 46 -6.43 5.01 -4.42
N HIS A 47 -6.99 4.56 -3.29
CA HIS A 47 -6.65 3.32 -2.60
C HIS A 47 -7.77 2.27 -2.65
N MET A 48 -9.02 2.67 -2.90
CA MET A 48 -10.17 1.77 -2.92
C MET A 48 -11.17 2.08 -4.05
N ASP A 49 -11.15 1.30 -5.14
CA ASP A 49 -12.16 1.32 -6.20
C ASP A 49 -13.29 0.33 -5.87
N VAL A 50 -14.40 0.85 -5.32
CA VAL A 50 -15.56 0.04 -4.90
C VAL A 50 -16.18 -0.72 -6.08
N ASP A 51 -16.20 -0.14 -7.28
CA ASP A 51 -16.78 -0.79 -8.45
C ASP A 51 -15.90 -1.97 -8.90
N ALA A 52 -14.58 -1.77 -8.92
CA ALA A 52 -13.63 -2.85 -9.26
C ALA A 52 -13.67 -3.99 -8.22
N LEU A 53 -13.79 -3.65 -6.94
CA LEU A 53 -13.95 -4.64 -5.87
C LEU A 53 -15.27 -5.40 -6.00
N THR A 54 -16.36 -4.72 -6.33
CA THR A 54 -17.67 -5.34 -6.55
C THR A 54 -17.62 -6.33 -7.70
N ASP A 55 -17.01 -5.96 -8.82
CA ASP A 55 -16.83 -6.84 -9.97
C ASP A 55 -15.97 -8.07 -9.64
N ALA A 56 -14.92 -7.90 -8.81
CA ALA A 56 -14.05 -8.99 -8.40
C ALA A 56 -14.79 -9.98 -7.47
N LEU A 57 -15.51 -9.47 -6.46
CA LEU A 57 -16.25 -10.30 -5.50
C LEU A 57 -17.46 -10.98 -6.15
N ALA A 58 -18.09 -10.38 -7.16
CA ALA A 58 -19.14 -11.04 -7.94
C ALA A 58 -18.61 -12.29 -8.67
N LYS A 59 -17.36 -12.25 -9.15
CA LYS A 59 -16.70 -13.41 -9.79
C LYS A 59 -16.16 -14.41 -8.77
N ARG A 60 -15.74 -13.94 -7.58
CA ARG A 60 -15.16 -14.75 -6.51
C ARG A 60 -15.75 -14.37 -5.14
N PRO A 61 -16.94 -14.90 -4.78
CA PRO A 61 -17.61 -14.53 -3.53
C PRO A 61 -16.87 -14.92 -2.24
N ALA A 62 -15.84 -15.77 -2.35
CA ALA A 62 -15.00 -16.18 -1.22
C ALA A 62 -13.91 -15.15 -0.87
N VAL A 63 -13.67 -14.13 -1.71
CA VAL A 63 -12.68 -13.10 -1.45
C VAL A 63 -13.05 -12.31 -0.21
N ARG A 64 -12.07 -12.11 0.67
CA ARG A 64 -12.20 -11.30 1.88
C ARG A 64 -11.46 -9.98 1.72
N ILE A 65 -12.06 -8.91 2.25
CA ILE A 65 -11.43 -7.60 2.34
C ILE A 65 -11.03 -7.37 3.80
N PHE A 66 -9.86 -6.78 4.03
CA PHE A 66 -9.36 -6.38 5.34
C PHE A 66 -9.06 -4.89 5.31
N ALA A 67 -9.67 -4.12 6.22
CA ALA A 67 -9.62 -2.67 6.17
C ALA A 67 -9.87 -2.04 7.56
N PRO A 68 -9.52 -0.76 7.77
CA PRO A 68 -9.98 -0.01 8.94
C PRO A 68 -11.50 -0.07 9.12
N ALA A 69 -11.98 0.00 10.37
CA ALA A 69 -13.41 0.00 10.66
C ALA A 69 -14.20 1.09 9.90
N ASP A 70 -13.59 2.27 9.73
CA ASP A 70 -14.20 3.42 9.03
C ASP A 70 -14.40 3.20 7.53
N VAL A 71 -13.66 2.24 6.94
CA VAL A 71 -13.79 1.85 5.52
C VAL A 71 -15.00 0.95 5.29
N VAL A 72 -15.35 0.10 6.25
CA VAL A 72 -16.45 -0.88 6.13
C VAL A 72 -17.77 -0.27 5.65
N PRO A 73 -18.30 0.83 6.24
CA PRO A 73 -19.54 1.42 5.76
C PRO A 73 -19.44 2.03 4.35
N LYS A 74 -18.23 2.40 3.90
CA LYS A 74 -18.01 2.98 2.56
C LYS A 74 -17.98 1.94 1.45
N LEU A 75 -17.80 0.67 1.81
CA LEU A 75 -17.82 -0.46 0.90
C LEU A 75 -19.24 -0.96 0.56
N GLY A 76 -20.29 -0.37 1.15
CA GLY A 76 -21.69 -0.73 0.87
C GLY A 76 -21.95 -2.22 1.10
N ASP A 77 -22.47 -2.91 0.10
CA ASP A 77 -22.81 -4.34 0.17
C ASP A 77 -21.59 -5.24 0.44
N LEU A 78 -20.39 -4.79 0.05
CA LEU A 78 -19.13 -5.51 0.31
C LEU A 78 -18.70 -5.46 1.77
N GLY A 79 -19.34 -4.62 2.60
CA GLY A 79 -19.10 -4.58 4.04
C GLY A 79 -19.29 -5.95 4.70
N SER A 80 -20.19 -6.78 4.19
CA SER A 80 -20.42 -8.15 4.67
C SER A 80 -19.24 -9.11 4.41
N ALA A 81 -18.43 -8.84 3.37
CA ALA A 81 -17.21 -9.57 3.05
C ALA A 81 -15.95 -8.96 3.70
N THR A 82 -16.11 -7.86 4.43
CA THR A 82 -15.01 -7.08 5.00
C THR A 82 -14.80 -7.41 6.47
N THR A 83 -13.55 -7.65 6.85
CA THR A 83 -13.09 -7.78 8.22
C THR A 83 -12.47 -6.45 8.64
N ALA A 84 -12.99 -5.84 9.71
CA ALA A 84 -12.37 -4.66 10.31
C ALA A 84 -11.05 -5.04 10.99
N VAL A 85 -10.01 -4.23 10.76
CA VAL A 85 -8.65 -4.42 11.27
C VAL A 85 -8.19 -3.14 11.97
N ALA A 86 -7.43 -3.29 13.04
CA ALA A 86 -6.78 -2.21 13.76
C ALA A 86 -5.25 -2.34 13.71
N ALA A 87 -4.53 -1.25 13.97
CA ALA A 87 -3.08 -1.30 14.09
C ALA A 87 -2.65 -2.20 15.26
N GLY A 88 -1.65 -3.05 15.02
CA GLY A 88 -1.20 -4.08 15.95
C GLY A 88 -1.84 -5.46 15.71
N ASP A 89 -2.92 -5.54 14.94
CA ASP A 89 -3.53 -6.82 14.60
C ASP A 89 -2.61 -7.66 13.71
N GLU A 90 -2.59 -8.96 13.98
CA GLU A 90 -1.90 -9.98 13.18
C GLU A 90 -2.92 -11.00 12.68
N PHE A 91 -2.86 -11.32 11.39
CA PHE A 91 -3.80 -12.23 10.74
C PHE A 91 -3.20 -12.87 9.50
N THR A 92 -3.94 -13.79 8.88
CA THR A 92 -3.56 -14.40 7.60
C THR A 92 -4.53 -13.98 6.51
N ALA A 93 -4.01 -13.58 5.35
CA ALA A 93 -4.79 -13.25 4.17
C ALA A 93 -4.15 -13.87 2.93
N ALA A 94 -4.91 -14.66 2.16
CA ALA A 94 -4.43 -15.36 0.95
C ALA A 94 -3.11 -16.16 1.15
N GLY A 95 -2.90 -16.72 2.35
CA GLY A 95 -1.69 -17.48 2.69
C GLY A 95 -0.52 -16.65 3.25
N PHE A 96 -0.60 -15.32 3.25
CA PHE A 96 0.42 -14.44 3.80
C PHE A 96 0.16 -14.13 5.28
N ALA A 97 1.23 -14.09 6.09
CA ALA A 97 1.15 -13.51 7.43
C ALA A 97 1.15 -11.99 7.31
N VAL A 98 0.14 -11.33 7.88
CA VAL A 98 -0.04 -9.88 7.79
C VAL A 98 -0.05 -9.28 9.18
N ARG A 99 0.75 -8.24 9.39
CA ARG A 99 0.66 -7.35 10.56
C ARG A 99 0.23 -5.96 10.14
N ALA A 100 -0.87 -5.47 10.71
CA ALA A 100 -1.32 -4.09 10.53
C ALA A 100 -0.49 -3.16 11.43
N CYS A 101 -0.04 -2.05 10.88
CA CYS A 101 0.85 -1.07 11.51
C CYS A 101 0.28 0.34 11.38
N GLY A 102 0.84 1.30 12.14
CA GLY A 102 0.46 2.71 12.06
C GLY A 102 -0.84 3.01 12.78
N GLY A 103 -1.80 3.64 12.11
CA GLY A 103 -3.12 3.94 12.66
C GLY A 103 -3.70 5.27 12.20
N GLN A 104 -2.89 6.15 11.60
CA GLN A 104 -3.37 7.41 11.06
C GLN A 104 -2.68 7.78 9.75
N HIS A 105 -3.44 8.39 8.85
CA HIS A 105 -2.91 8.99 7.63
C HIS A 105 -1.95 10.13 7.97
N ALA A 106 -0.95 10.38 7.13
CA ALA A 106 -0.09 11.56 7.21
C ALA A 106 -0.93 12.85 7.26
N LEU A 107 -0.42 13.90 7.91
CA LEU A 107 -1.17 15.15 8.06
C LEU A 107 -1.30 15.86 6.70
N ILE A 108 -2.52 15.97 6.18
CA ILE A 108 -2.80 16.73 4.94
C ILE A 108 -2.79 18.24 5.22
N HIS A 109 -3.62 18.67 6.18
CA HIS A 109 -3.71 20.04 6.63
C HIS A 109 -4.30 20.07 8.06
N PRO A 110 -3.90 21.00 8.94
CA PRO A 110 -4.44 21.09 10.30
C PRO A 110 -5.98 21.23 10.38
N ASP A 111 -6.60 21.82 9.35
CA ASP A 111 -8.06 22.01 9.29
C ASP A 111 -8.83 20.80 8.72
N ILE A 112 -8.14 19.76 8.26
CA ILE A 112 -8.74 18.53 7.74
C ILE A 112 -8.60 17.44 8.80
N PRO A 113 -9.69 16.81 9.27
CA PRO A 113 -9.61 15.69 10.19
C PRO A 113 -8.71 14.58 9.66
N ARG A 114 -7.78 14.09 10.50
CA ARG A 114 -6.96 12.93 10.15
C ARG A 114 -7.80 11.66 10.26
N ILE A 115 -7.83 10.90 9.17
CA ILE A 115 -8.51 9.61 9.06
C ILE A 115 -7.58 8.45 9.44
N ALA A 116 -8.16 7.27 9.63
CA ALA A 116 -7.40 6.04 9.81
C ALA A 116 -6.57 5.73 8.55
N ASN A 117 -5.34 5.25 8.75
CA ASN A 117 -4.53 4.59 7.72
C ASN A 117 -3.74 3.47 8.37
N LEU A 118 -3.85 2.27 7.81
CA LEU A 118 -3.01 1.14 8.19
C LEU A 118 -1.87 0.96 7.20
N GLY A 119 -0.68 0.66 7.71
CA GLY A 119 0.35 0.00 6.92
C GLY A 119 0.25 -1.51 7.07
N TYR A 120 0.66 -2.27 6.07
CA TYR A 120 0.67 -3.74 6.09
C TYR A 120 2.09 -4.28 5.93
N LEU A 121 2.53 -5.07 6.90
CA LEU A 121 3.77 -5.84 6.84
C LEU A 121 3.45 -7.29 6.47
N LEU A 122 3.86 -7.71 5.28
CA LEU A 122 3.69 -9.07 4.78
C LEU A 122 4.91 -9.93 5.11
N ASP A 123 4.66 -11.11 5.67
CA ASP A 123 5.64 -12.13 6.05
C ASP A 123 6.84 -11.59 6.85
N GLY A 124 6.62 -10.50 7.59
CA GLY A 124 7.65 -9.80 8.36
C GLY A 124 8.72 -9.08 7.51
N ARG A 125 8.57 -8.98 6.18
CA ARG A 125 9.66 -8.58 5.26
C ARG A 125 9.29 -7.48 4.26
N VAL A 126 8.03 -7.40 3.85
CA VAL A 126 7.57 -6.43 2.84
C VAL A 126 6.61 -5.45 3.48
N TYR A 127 6.95 -4.16 3.49
CA TYR A 127 6.13 -3.14 4.13
C TYR A 127 5.48 -2.20 3.12
N HIS A 128 4.16 -2.10 3.20
CA HIS A 128 3.34 -1.14 2.46
C HIS A 128 2.67 -0.19 3.45
N PRO A 129 3.11 1.08 3.56
CA PRO A 129 2.64 1.98 4.63
C PRO A 129 1.28 2.62 4.36
N GLY A 130 0.74 2.50 3.14
CA GLY A 130 -0.35 3.37 2.69
C GLY A 130 0.12 4.82 2.67
N ASP A 131 -0.76 5.74 3.04
CA ASP A 131 -0.47 7.17 3.08
C ASP A 131 -0.01 7.60 4.47
N SER A 132 1.05 6.96 4.97
CA SER A 132 1.67 7.25 6.25
C SER A 132 3.19 7.09 6.17
N PHE A 133 3.89 7.69 7.15
CA PHE A 133 5.32 7.47 7.41
C PHE A 133 5.53 6.74 8.74
N ASP A 134 4.51 6.07 9.27
CA ASP A 134 4.65 5.20 10.44
C ASP A 134 5.59 4.03 10.12
N THR A 135 6.57 3.78 10.99
CA THR A 135 7.50 2.65 10.83
C THR A 135 6.86 1.33 11.28
N PRO A 136 7.23 0.18 10.71
CA PRO A 136 6.70 -1.13 11.13
C PRO A 136 7.30 -1.65 12.45
N GLY A 137 7.84 -0.76 13.31
CA GLY A 137 8.57 -1.12 14.53
C GLY A 137 9.97 -1.68 14.21
N ASP A 138 10.42 -2.67 14.98
CA ASP A 138 11.78 -3.20 14.95
C ASP A 138 12.02 -4.31 13.90
N ALA A 139 11.07 -4.52 12.97
CA ALA A 139 11.20 -5.55 11.93
C ALA A 139 12.33 -5.20 10.93
N GLU A 140 13.16 -6.18 10.58
CA GLU A 140 14.13 -6.05 9.50
C GLU A 140 13.42 -6.12 8.14
N ILE A 141 13.22 -4.97 7.52
CA ILE A 141 12.48 -4.86 6.27
C ILE A 141 13.39 -5.16 5.07
N ASP A 142 13.01 -6.15 4.27
CA ASP A 142 13.69 -6.41 3.00
C ASP A 142 13.23 -5.39 1.94
N THR A 143 11.92 -5.24 1.79
CA THR A 143 11.32 -4.41 0.74
C THR A 143 10.34 -3.40 1.35
N LEU A 144 10.58 -2.11 1.10
CA LEU A 144 9.73 -1.01 1.53
C LEU A 144 9.08 -0.35 0.31
N PHE A 145 7.77 -0.14 0.34
CA PHE A 145 7.10 0.83 -0.52
C PHE A 145 7.04 2.20 0.17
N VAL A 146 7.22 3.28 -0.59
CA VAL A 146 7.40 4.64 -0.04
C VAL A 146 6.52 5.63 -0.80
N PRO A 147 5.58 6.34 -0.14
CA PRO A 147 4.86 7.45 -0.76
C PRO A 147 5.84 8.54 -1.21
N VAL A 148 5.85 8.89 -2.51
CA VAL A 148 6.83 9.85 -3.07
C VAL A 148 6.24 11.16 -3.59
N VAL A 149 4.93 11.23 -3.85
CA VAL A 149 4.30 12.50 -4.24
C VAL A 149 2.87 12.57 -3.75
N ALA A 150 2.53 13.57 -2.95
CA ALA A 150 1.16 13.88 -2.61
C ALA A 150 1.08 15.35 -2.17
N PRO A 151 -0.12 15.96 -2.08
CA PRO A 151 -0.26 17.31 -1.54
C PRO A 151 0.26 17.46 -0.10
N TRP A 152 0.38 16.35 0.62
CA TRP A 152 0.65 16.28 2.05
C TRP A 152 2.10 15.94 2.43
N LEU A 153 3.00 15.73 1.47
CA LEU A 153 4.40 15.35 1.74
C LEU A 153 5.44 16.22 1.05
N LYS A 154 6.63 16.23 1.63
CA LYS A 154 7.89 16.70 1.04
C LYS A 154 8.82 15.53 0.76
N ALA A 155 9.68 15.66 -0.25
CA ALA A 155 10.69 14.64 -0.56
C ALA A 155 11.60 14.29 0.63
N SER A 156 11.88 15.25 1.51
CA SER A 156 12.66 15.00 2.73
C SER A 156 12.00 14.00 3.68
N GLU A 157 10.68 13.99 3.77
CA GLU A 157 9.95 13.06 4.65
C GLU A 157 10.05 11.63 4.12
N ALA A 158 9.98 11.44 2.80
CA ALA A 158 10.23 10.15 2.18
C ALA A 158 11.68 9.66 2.41
N ILE A 159 12.66 10.55 2.31
CA ILE A 159 14.08 10.23 2.60
C ILE A 159 14.25 9.82 4.07
N ASP A 160 13.69 10.59 5.00
CA ASP A 160 13.81 10.34 6.43
C ASP A 160 13.06 9.07 6.84
N PHE A 161 11.92 8.80 6.22
CA PHE A 161 11.19 7.55 6.40
C PHE A 161 11.99 6.32 5.97
N ILE A 162 12.61 6.37 4.77
CA ILE A 162 13.47 5.27 4.32
C ILE A 162 14.64 5.06 5.30
N ARG A 163 15.26 6.15 5.77
CA ARG A 163 16.37 6.09 6.74
C ARG A 163 15.95 5.57 8.11
N ALA A 164 14.71 5.83 8.53
CA ALA A 164 14.18 5.33 9.78
C ALA A 164 13.92 3.81 9.69
N VAL A 165 13.30 3.36 8.59
CA VAL A 165 12.98 1.94 8.36
C VAL A 165 14.23 1.10 8.04
N ARG A 166 15.23 1.70 7.38
CA ARG A 166 16.47 1.03 6.93
C ARG A 166 16.23 -0.25 6.13
N PRO A 167 15.38 -0.22 5.09
CA PRO A 167 15.07 -1.43 4.33
C PRO A 167 16.25 -1.83 3.44
N ARG A 168 16.29 -3.09 2.99
CA ARG A 168 17.27 -3.52 1.99
C ARG A 168 17.03 -2.89 0.62
N ASN A 169 15.78 -2.72 0.22
CA ASN A 169 15.35 -2.06 -1.01
C ASN A 169 14.12 -1.18 -0.74
N ALA A 170 14.05 -0.03 -1.41
CA ALA A 170 12.91 0.88 -1.37
C ALA A 170 12.33 1.09 -2.77
N TYR A 171 11.00 1.09 -2.88
CA TYR A 171 10.28 1.30 -4.13
C TYR A 171 9.25 2.40 -4.01
N ALA A 172 9.08 3.17 -5.08
CA ALA A 172 8.09 4.24 -5.13
C ALA A 172 6.65 3.71 -4.97
N LEU A 173 5.85 4.47 -4.24
CA LEU A 173 4.41 4.34 -4.06
C LEU A 173 3.77 5.73 -4.24
N HIS A 174 2.48 5.77 -4.57
CA HIS A 174 1.71 6.99 -4.74
C HIS A 174 2.37 7.90 -5.81
N ASP A 175 2.65 7.33 -6.98
CA ASP A 175 3.52 7.92 -8.02
C ASP A 175 2.81 8.29 -9.32
N ALA A 176 1.51 8.00 -9.45
CA ALA A 176 0.74 8.25 -10.68
C ALA A 176 0.60 9.74 -11.05
N LEU A 177 0.85 10.66 -10.10
CA LEU A 177 0.80 12.10 -10.32
C LEU A 177 2.14 12.69 -10.82
N LEU A 178 3.19 11.86 -10.94
CA LEU A 178 4.48 12.31 -11.41
C LEU A 178 4.48 12.52 -12.92
N ASN A 179 5.02 13.66 -13.35
CA ASN A 179 5.59 13.78 -14.69
C ASN A 179 7.07 13.35 -14.69
N ASP A 180 7.63 13.12 -15.88
CA ASP A 180 9.00 12.63 -16.02
C ASP A 180 10.05 13.56 -15.41
N ALA A 181 9.85 14.87 -15.53
CA ALA A 181 10.80 15.86 -15.00
C ALA A 181 10.90 15.76 -13.46
N TYR A 182 9.76 15.72 -12.77
CA TYR A 182 9.73 15.62 -11.31
C TYR A 182 10.13 14.22 -10.83
N ALA A 183 9.74 13.15 -11.55
CA ALA A 183 10.20 11.79 -11.26
C ALA A 183 11.73 11.67 -11.30
N ASN A 184 12.38 12.26 -12.31
CA ASN A 184 13.84 12.25 -12.43
C ASN A 184 14.52 13.01 -11.28
N LEU A 185 13.97 14.16 -10.87
CA LEU A 185 14.47 14.91 -9.72
C LEU A 185 14.34 14.10 -8.42
N LEU A 186 13.15 13.55 -8.13
CA LEU A 186 12.92 12.74 -6.93
C LEU A 186 13.81 11.50 -6.90
N ASN A 187 13.96 10.81 -8.04
CA ASN A 187 14.84 9.66 -8.13
C ASN A 187 16.29 10.01 -7.78
N GLY A 188 16.80 11.15 -8.25
CA GLY A 188 18.15 11.63 -7.90
C GLY A 188 18.32 11.90 -6.40
N LEU A 189 17.33 12.53 -5.78
CA LEU A 189 17.35 12.81 -4.33
C LEU A 189 17.30 11.52 -3.51
N LEU A 190 16.35 10.63 -3.81
CA LEU A 190 16.15 9.39 -3.05
C LEU A 190 17.33 8.44 -3.19
N THR A 191 17.85 8.23 -4.41
CA THR A 191 19.05 7.39 -4.61
C THR A 191 20.30 7.97 -3.95
N GLY A 192 20.47 9.29 -3.96
CA GLY A 192 21.64 9.95 -3.37
C GLY A 192 21.60 10.06 -1.85
N MET A 193 20.41 10.07 -1.23
CA MET A 193 20.27 10.43 0.18
C MET A 193 19.66 9.33 1.06
N ALA A 194 18.87 8.40 0.52
CA ALA A 194 18.12 7.44 1.33
C ALA A 194 19.01 6.42 2.09
N GLY A 195 20.26 6.22 1.66
CA GLY A 195 21.18 5.27 2.28
C GLY A 195 20.86 3.80 2.00
N THR A 196 19.92 3.53 1.10
CA THR A 196 19.54 2.20 0.60
C THR A 196 19.27 2.27 -0.90
N GLY A 197 19.17 1.11 -1.56
CA GLY A 197 18.77 1.05 -2.97
C GLY A 197 17.33 1.54 -3.13
N TYR A 198 17.13 2.58 -3.94
CA TYR A 198 15.80 3.09 -4.28
C TYR A 198 15.52 2.94 -5.77
N ARG A 199 14.29 2.56 -6.13
CA ARG A 199 13.85 2.46 -7.52
C ARG A 199 12.36 2.75 -7.70
N ARG A 200 12.00 3.38 -8.81
CA ARG A 200 10.61 3.46 -9.27
C ARG A 200 10.30 2.27 -10.17
N LEU A 201 9.26 1.52 -9.86
CA LEU A 201 8.76 0.42 -10.69
C LEU A 201 7.73 0.97 -11.68
N GLY A 202 7.72 0.45 -12.91
CA GLY A 202 6.63 0.69 -13.84
C GLY A 202 5.36 -0.08 -13.44
N ALA A 203 4.19 0.38 -13.88
CA ALA A 203 2.96 -0.40 -13.74
C ALA A 203 3.07 -1.76 -14.46
N GLY A 204 2.69 -2.83 -13.76
CA GLY A 204 2.85 -4.22 -14.19
C GLY A 204 4.26 -4.79 -13.97
N GLU A 205 5.23 -3.98 -13.54
CA GLU A 205 6.58 -4.48 -13.27
C GLU A 205 6.60 -5.33 -12.00
N SER A 206 7.35 -6.45 -12.07
CA SER A 206 7.39 -7.44 -11.01
C SER A 206 8.80 -7.67 -10.44
N LEU A 207 8.84 -8.03 -9.17
CA LEU A 207 10.03 -8.37 -8.40
C LEU A 207 9.85 -9.76 -7.77
N SER A 208 10.95 -10.48 -7.61
CA SER A 208 11.00 -11.67 -6.75
C SER A 208 11.70 -11.30 -5.45
N VAL A 209 11.03 -11.55 -4.33
CA VAL A 209 11.49 -11.26 -2.97
C VAL A 209 11.38 -12.49 -2.08
#